data_AF-A0A9P6PVV9-F1
#
_entry.id   AF-A0A9P6PVV9-F1
#
_cell.length_a   1.000
_cell.length_b   1.000
_cell.length_c   1.000
_cell.angle_alpha   90.00
_cell.angle_beta   90.00
_cell.angle_gamma   90.00
#
_symmetry.space_group_name_H-M   'P 1'
#
loop_
_entity.id
_entity.type
_entity.pdbx_description
1 polymer ?
#
loop_
_entity_poly.entity_id
_entity_poly.type
_entity_poly.pdbx_seq_one_letter_code
_entity_poly.pdbx_strand_id
1 'polypeptide(L)'
;MTVWTKEMDDTLLRMKAQGKNWSQIGRVLGITPPVCSVRYDKYLDPALNDWTEDRMLKLDSLVEQGLSWGQIGAKLGSSARQCYHIWKNRGKGQYKFRAILNVHNTENWTQNEVETFWRAWFQHDQCCLRAAADDMAGRTNVACHKSMLYFVKKAIEGAPGWAQIEIMHFVSQAANNARGRVISGRAEGQKMQDNGDPSTPAPPAMTIAPTWTSQEHKALLKAVEKHGLFANWVEIRDVVKPTLNTEEVKREYWRLSGLADDEDSSDDKTGESASRYIGMDKYDSLNWSREEVEALNLMLMKYGTMECWKHLAEEKCIKPSPLEDLQHLFGGKTIPIIATPTKKGTIKNGGDATPELWDIILRDRLRFLIEHQRRRAKAPADSEDFIDWAWTADHIGPGVMVDDCRKQWGMIDQTRSVVTIRKPAQTWTQEELHALASAITTIGKRWVRIRAEYLPHRSTDSIRRKYRLFMSERKPALEESIRRDHGDNPVLLQQKLKELEASNEEYAMIMQLERALES
;
A
#
# COMPACT_ATOMS: atom_id res chain seq x y z
N MET A 1 21.02 6.55 10.04
CA MET A 1 20.69 7.98 9.93
C MET A 1 21.74 8.75 10.71
N THR A 2 22.35 9.78 10.13
CA THR A 2 23.35 10.58 10.85
C THR A 2 22.64 11.50 11.84
N VAL A 3 23.03 11.43 13.12
CA VAL A 3 22.53 12.33 14.16
C VAL A 3 23.26 13.67 14.02
N TRP A 4 22.52 14.76 13.83
CA TRP A 4 23.08 16.11 13.71
C TRP A 4 23.28 16.71 15.09
N THR A 5 24.52 17.11 15.42
CA THR A 5 24.82 17.85 16.65
C THR A 5 24.84 19.35 16.39
N LYS A 6 24.73 20.14 17.46
CA LYS A 6 24.76 21.60 17.38
C LYS A 6 26.09 22.11 16.78
N GLU A 7 27.20 21.47 17.13
CA GLU A 7 28.54 21.81 16.64
C GLU A 7 28.66 21.57 15.12
N MET A 8 27.97 20.56 14.61
CA MET A 8 27.92 20.26 13.17
C MET A 8 27.10 21.30 12.43
N ASP A 9 25.95 21.70 12.99
CA ASP A 9 25.11 22.76 12.43
C ASP A 9 25.86 24.11 12.44
N ASP A 10 26.54 24.47 13.52
CA ASP A 10 27.37 25.69 13.65
C ASP A 10 28.52 25.68 12.63
N THR A 11 29.19 24.53 12.47
CA THR A 11 30.26 24.38 11.48
C THR A 11 29.74 24.49 10.06
N LEU A 12 28.58 23.89 9.76
CA LEU A 12 27.93 23.98 8.47
C LEU A 12 27.57 25.43 8.13
N LEU A 13 26.91 26.14 9.06
CA LEU A 13 26.55 27.55 8.93
C LEU A 13 27.77 28.44 8.67
N ARG A 14 28.80 28.29 9.49
CA ARG A 14 30.07 29.03 9.37
C ARG A 14 30.74 28.79 8.02
N MET A 15 30.87 27.55 7.59
CA MET A 15 31.49 27.24 6.29
C MET A 15 30.65 27.74 5.12
N LYS A 16 29.32 27.69 5.24
CA LYS A 16 28.42 28.20 4.20
C LYS A 16 28.51 29.73 4.07
N ALA A 17 28.60 30.45 5.19
CA ALA A 17 28.84 31.90 5.22
C ALA A 17 30.19 32.30 4.59
N GLN A 18 31.20 31.41 4.66
CA GLN A 18 32.49 31.58 3.97
C GLN A 18 32.44 31.25 2.45
N GLY A 19 31.26 30.95 1.89
CA GLY A 19 31.11 30.60 0.48
C GLY A 19 31.65 29.23 0.09
N LYS A 20 31.88 28.32 1.06
CA LYS A 20 32.32 26.95 0.75
C LYS A 20 31.22 26.16 0.06
N ASN A 21 31.61 25.28 -0.86
CA ASN A 21 30.67 24.38 -1.53
C ASN A 21 30.36 23.14 -0.69
N TRP A 22 29.28 22.41 -1.02
CA TRP A 22 28.83 21.26 -0.25
C TRP A 22 29.86 20.12 -0.16
N SER A 23 30.71 19.97 -1.17
CA SER A 23 31.78 18.96 -1.18
C SER A 23 32.85 19.24 -0.13
N GLN A 24 33.25 20.52 0.01
CA GLN A 24 34.18 20.96 1.04
C GLN A 24 33.59 20.83 2.44
N ILE A 25 32.32 21.22 2.61
CA ILE A 25 31.60 21.12 3.89
C ILE A 25 31.46 19.66 4.31
N GLY A 26 31.07 18.78 3.39
CA GLY A 26 30.92 17.35 3.66
C GLY A 26 32.24 16.68 4.10
N ARG A 27 33.36 17.06 3.47
CA ARG A 27 34.68 16.56 3.86
C ARG A 27 35.06 16.94 5.30
N VAL A 28 34.76 18.16 5.73
CA VAL A 28 35.06 18.63 7.10
C VAL A 28 34.16 17.97 8.13
N LEU A 29 32.88 17.76 7.81
CA LEU A 29 31.91 17.14 8.72
C LEU A 29 31.96 15.60 8.73
N GLY A 30 32.70 14.97 7.82
CA GLY A 30 32.64 13.51 7.61
C GLY A 30 31.27 13.04 7.10
N ILE A 31 30.50 13.92 6.44
CA ILE A 31 29.16 13.66 5.93
C ILE A 31 29.14 13.82 4.40
N THR A 32 28.29 13.04 3.72
CA THR A 32 28.13 13.18 2.27
C THR A 32 27.53 14.55 1.89
N PRO A 33 28.02 15.21 0.82
CA PRO A 33 27.57 16.55 0.43
C PRO A 33 26.05 16.72 0.27
N PRO A 34 25.30 15.75 -0.28
CA PRO A 34 23.83 15.86 -0.38
C PRO A 34 23.15 15.95 1.00
N VAL A 35 23.66 15.25 2.01
CA VAL A 35 23.08 15.25 3.36
C VAL A 35 23.29 16.61 4.03
N CYS A 36 24.46 17.23 3.83
CA CYS A 36 24.74 18.61 4.28
C CYS A 36 23.80 19.63 3.61
N SER A 37 23.64 19.55 2.28
CA SER A 37 22.73 20.45 1.54
C SER A 37 21.29 20.31 2.03
N VAL A 38 20.82 19.08 2.23
CA VAL A 38 19.45 18.84 2.73
C VAL A 38 19.29 19.37 4.16
N ARG A 39 20.28 19.21 5.04
CA ARG A 39 20.21 19.76 6.41
C ARG A 39 20.10 21.28 6.38
N TYR A 40 20.94 21.94 5.59
CA TYR A 40 20.92 23.39 5.46
C TYR A 40 19.59 23.91 4.90
N ASP A 41 19.20 23.40 3.73
CA ASP A 41 17.99 23.83 2.99
C ASP A 41 16.69 23.55 3.76
N LYS A 42 16.72 22.67 4.77
CA LYS A 42 15.54 22.33 5.56
C LYS A 42 15.47 23.04 6.90
N TYR A 43 16.61 23.25 7.58
CA TYR A 43 16.62 23.59 9.00
C TYR A 43 17.48 24.80 9.34
N LEU A 44 18.52 25.12 8.57
CA LEU A 44 19.55 26.08 8.98
C LEU A 44 19.61 27.33 8.12
N ASP A 45 19.06 27.31 6.90
CA ASP A 45 19.05 28.48 6.04
C ASP A 45 18.32 29.65 6.74
N PRO A 46 19.01 30.77 7.05
CA PRO A 46 18.41 31.90 7.76
C PRO A 46 17.17 32.45 7.03
N ALA A 47 17.14 32.33 5.70
CA ALA A 47 16.00 32.77 4.89
C ALA A 47 14.74 31.89 5.08
N LEU A 48 14.83 30.73 5.73
CA LEU A 48 13.67 29.93 6.15
C LEU A 48 13.01 30.43 7.43
N ASN A 49 13.69 31.24 8.24
CA ASN A 49 13.13 31.77 9.48
C ASN A 49 12.42 33.12 9.31
N ASP A 50 12.61 33.80 8.18
CA ASP A 50 12.02 35.11 7.88
C ASP A 50 10.69 35.03 7.08
N TRP A 51 9.84 34.07 7.43
CA TRP A 51 8.52 33.89 6.81
C TRP A 51 7.43 34.45 7.73
N THR A 52 7.14 35.73 7.56
CA THR A 52 6.00 36.39 8.22
C THR A 52 4.67 35.89 7.69
N GLU A 53 3.60 36.06 8.47
CA GLU A 53 2.24 35.63 8.10
C GLU A 53 1.79 36.26 6.77
N ASP A 54 2.06 37.55 6.56
CA ASP A 54 1.77 38.25 5.30
C ASP A 54 2.49 37.62 4.09
N ARG A 55 3.74 37.20 4.29
CA ARG A 55 4.53 36.55 3.23
C ARG A 55 3.98 35.16 2.92
N MET A 56 3.49 34.44 3.93
CA MET A 56 2.81 33.15 3.78
C MET A 56 1.47 33.30 3.04
N LEU A 57 0.66 34.30 3.38
CA LEU A 57 -0.60 34.60 2.68
C LEU A 57 -0.35 34.96 1.21
N LYS A 58 0.70 35.74 0.94
CA LYS A 58 1.11 36.06 -0.42
C LYS A 58 1.61 34.82 -1.17
N LEU A 59 2.39 33.96 -0.53
CA LEU A 59 2.83 32.67 -1.11
C LEU A 59 1.63 31.81 -1.50
N ASP A 60 0.66 31.66 -0.61
CA ASP A 60 -0.56 30.91 -0.88
C ASP A 60 -1.33 31.51 -2.07
N SER A 61 -1.57 32.83 -2.07
CA SER A 61 -2.25 33.50 -3.18
C SER A 61 -1.57 33.28 -4.54
N LEU A 62 -0.23 33.30 -4.58
CA LEU A 62 0.52 33.10 -5.82
C LEU A 62 0.48 31.64 -6.31
N VAL A 63 0.43 30.66 -5.39
CA VAL A 63 0.21 29.24 -5.73
C VAL A 63 -1.22 29.05 -6.26
N GLU A 64 -2.20 29.71 -5.66
CA GLU A 64 -3.61 29.64 -6.08
C GLU A 64 -3.83 30.23 -7.47
N GLN A 65 -3.04 31.23 -7.85
CA GLN A 65 -2.99 31.77 -9.22
C GLN A 65 -2.32 30.82 -10.23
N GLY A 66 -1.83 29.65 -9.83
CA GLY A 66 -1.20 28.67 -10.71
C GLY A 66 0.20 29.05 -11.20
N LEU A 67 0.88 29.98 -10.52
CA LEU A 67 2.23 30.39 -10.93
C LEU A 67 3.26 29.28 -10.68
N SER A 68 4.26 29.20 -11.56
CA SER A 68 5.39 28.29 -11.36
C SER A 68 6.24 28.72 -10.16
N TRP A 69 6.87 27.76 -9.47
CA TRP A 69 7.73 28.05 -8.31
C TRP A 69 8.86 29.06 -8.61
N GLY A 70 9.36 29.10 -9.84
CA GLY A 70 10.32 30.11 -10.29
C GLY A 70 9.75 31.52 -10.26
N GLN A 71 8.53 31.71 -10.79
CA GLN A 71 7.82 33.00 -10.77
C GLN A 71 7.43 33.41 -9.34
N ILE A 72 7.00 32.44 -8.53
CA ILE A 72 6.67 32.66 -7.12
C ILE A 72 7.92 33.14 -6.36
N GLY A 73 9.05 32.44 -6.54
CA GLY A 73 10.33 32.83 -5.95
C GLY A 73 10.75 34.25 -6.33
N ALA A 74 10.67 34.58 -7.62
CA ALA A 74 10.96 35.93 -8.10
C ALA A 74 10.06 37.01 -7.48
N LYS A 75 8.75 36.74 -7.34
CA LYS A 75 7.78 37.68 -6.72
C LYS A 75 7.93 37.83 -5.20
N LEU A 76 8.47 36.83 -4.52
CA LEU A 76 8.67 36.82 -3.07
C LEU A 76 10.09 37.18 -2.65
N GLY A 77 11.01 37.39 -3.59
CA GLY A 77 12.44 37.58 -3.30
C GLY A 77 13.06 36.37 -2.60
N SER A 78 12.66 35.16 -2.98
CA SER A 78 13.12 33.90 -2.40
C SER A 78 13.43 32.88 -3.48
N SER A 79 14.21 31.85 -3.17
CA SER A 79 14.43 30.77 -4.15
C SER A 79 13.15 29.95 -4.35
N ALA A 80 12.95 29.46 -5.58
CA ALA A 80 11.82 28.59 -5.92
C ALA A 80 11.71 27.38 -4.97
N ARG A 81 12.87 26.82 -4.59
CA ARG A 81 12.96 25.67 -3.68
C ARG A 81 12.53 26.01 -2.25
N GLN A 82 12.92 27.19 -1.72
CA GLN A 82 12.46 27.66 -0.42
C GLN A 82 10.94 27.89 -0.44
N CYS A 83 10.40 28.56 -1.46
CA CYS A 83 8.96 28.77 -1.59
C CYS A 83 8.19 27.46 -1.60
N TYR A 84 8.63 26.47 -2.39
CA TYR A 84 8.03 25.14 -2.39
C TYR A 84 8.12 24.46 -1.04
N HIS A 85 9.29 24.49 -0.40
CA HIS A 85 9.51 23.83 0.90
C HIS A 85 8.66 24.46 2.01
N ILE A 86 8.61 25.79 2.08
CA ILE A 86 7.83 26.54 3.06
C ILE A 86 6.34 26.35 2.79
N TRP A 87 5.88 26.47 1.54
CA TRP A 87 4.49 26.21 1.20
C TRP A 87 4.08 24.79 1.57
N LYS A 88 4.92 23.80 1.26
CA LYS A 88 4.70 22.37 1.56
C LYS A 88 4.66 22.07 3.06
N ASN A 89 5.49 22.72 3.88
CA ASN A 89 5.69 22.31 5.28
C ASN A 89 5.10 23.28 6.31
N ARG A 90 4.81 24.52 5.93
CA ARG A 90 4.28 25.57 6.83
C ARG A 90 3.07 26.32 6.26
N GLY A 91 2.89 26.32 4.94
CA GLY A 91 1.79 27.01 4.26
C GLY A 91 0.57 26.13 4.03
N LYS A 92 -0.36 26.53 3.15
CA LYS A 92 -1.52 25.69 2.79
C LYS A 92 -1.11 24.38 2.13
N GLY A 93 0.11 24.28 1.59
CA GLY A 93 0.67 23.05 1.07
C GLY A 93 1.01 22.01 2.15
N GLN A 94 0.89 22.32 3.44
CA GLN A 94 0.87 21.30 4.50
C GLN A 94 -0.51 20.61 4.58
N TYR A 95 -1.57 21.34 4.22
CA TYR A 95 -2.95 20.87 4.17
C TYR A 95 -3.32 20.49 2.73
N LYS A 96 -2.57 19.56 2.10
CA LYS A 96 -2.68 19.16 0.66
C LYS A 96 -4.01 18.52 0.22
N PHE A 97 -5.08 18.85 0.90
CA PHE A 97 -6.41 18.32 0.77
C PHE A 97 -7.42 19.41 0.51
N ARG A 98 -7.09 20.41 -0.33
CA ARG A 98 -8.09 21.38 -0.78
C ARG A 98 -9.31 20.72 -1.43
N ALA A 99 -9.12 19.59 -2.12
CA ALA A 99 -10.23 18.78 -2.65
C ALA A 99 -11.15 18.21 -1.55
N ILE A 100 -10.62 17.95 -0.35
CA ILE A 100 -11.43 17.54 0.80
C ILE A 100 -11.99 18.75 1.57
N LEU A 101 -11.20 19.80 1.75
CA LEU A 101 -11.64 21.01 2.45
C LEU A 101 -12.75 21.75 1.68
N ASN A 102 -12.84 21.57 0.37
CA ASN A 102 -13.93 22.10 -0.47
C ASN A 102 -15.16 21.19 -0.53
N VAL A 103 -15.24 20.15 0.31
CA VAL A 103 -16.48 19.36 0.47
C VAL A 103 -17.49 20.21 1.25
N HIS A 104 -18.05 21.20 0.55
CA HIS A 104 -19.20 21.96 1.02
C HIS A 104 -20.41 21.02 1.09
N ASN A 105 -21.24 21.17 2.11
CA ASN A 105 -22.47 20.40 2.35
C ASN A 105 -22.24 18.92 2.70
N THR A 106 -21.71 18.65 3.89
CA THR A 106 -22.37 17.60 4.68
C THR A 106 -23.44 18.27 5.52
N GLU A 107 -24.63 17.67 5.63
CA GLU A 107 -25.76 18.24 6.37
C GLU A 107 -25.45 18.55 7.84
N ASN A 108 -24.28 18.17 8.35
CA ASN A 108 -23.90 18.33 9.75
C ASN A 108 -22.49 18.86 10.02
N TRP A 109 -21.60 19.13 9.04
CA TRP A 109 -20.28 19.72 9.34
C TRP A 109 -20.12 21.10 8.73
N THR A 110 -19.79 22.06 9.57
CA THR A 110 -19.37 23.40 9.15
C THR A 110 -17.98 23.35 8.53
N GLN A 111 -17.67 24.29 7.64
CA GLN A 111 -16.34 24.43 7.03
C GLN A 111 -15.23 24.49 8.10
N ASN A 112 -15.48 25.19 9.20
CA ASN A 112 -14.54 25.31 10.32
C ASN A 112 -14.32 23.97 11.03
N GLU A 113 -15.35 23.14 11.19
CA GLU A 113 -15.20 21.79 11.75
C GLU A 113 -14.40 20.87 10.82
N VAL A 114 -14.64 20.95 9.51
CA VAL A 114 -13.84 20.19 8.52
C VAL A 114 -12.38 20.59 8.61
N GLU A 115 -12.08 21.90 8.61
CA GLU A 115 -10.72 22.42 8.74
C GLU A 115 -10.07 22.03 10.07
N THR A 116 -10.83 22.08 11.17
CA THR A 116 -10.35 21.69 12.51
C THR A 116 -10.03 20.20 12.56
N PHE A 117 -10.88 19.35 11.98
CA PHE A 117 -10.65 17.90 11.92
C PHE A 117 -9.40 17.55 11.14
N TRP A 118 -9.22 18.14 9.96
CA TRP A 118 -8.01 17.89 9.17
C TRP A 118 -6.77 18.42 9.87
N ARG A 119 -6.83 19.61 10.49
CA ARG A 119 -5.71 20.15 11.27
C ARG A 119 -5.33 19.20 12.41
N ALA A 120 -6.30 18.74 13.19
CA ALA A 120 -6.08 17.81 14.27
C ALA A 120 -5.51 16.48 13.76
N TRP A 121 -6.09 15.92 12.68
CA TRP A 121 -5.57 14.72 12.02
C TRP A 121 -4.11 14.88 11.60
N PHE A 122 -3.72 16.02 11.02
CA PHE A 122 -2.32 16.28 10.64
C PHE A 122 -1.40 16.49 11.84
N GLN A 123 -1.87 17.14 12.91
CA GLN A 123 -1.10 17.36 14.12
C GLN A 123 -0.75 16.06 14.83
N HIS A 124 -1.64 15.06 14.76
CA HIS A 124 -1.44 13.73 15.37
C HIS A 124 -0.82 12.72 14.41
N ASP A 125 0.11 13.18 13.55
CA ASP A 125 0.84 12.36 12.57
C ASP A 125 -0.06 11.52 11.65
N GLN A 126 -1.34 11.91 11.50
CA GLN A 126 -2.32 11.32 10.60
C GLN A 126 -2.62 9.84 10.89
N CYS A 127 -2.19 9.31 12.03
CA CYS A 127 -2.33 7.90 12.37
C CYS A 127 -3.40 7.64 13.44
N CYS A 128 -3.79 8.67 14.19
CA CYS A 128 -4.65 8.54 15.37
C CYS A 128 -5.95 9.34 15.19
N LEU A 129 -7.00 8.66 14.72
CA LEU A 129 -8.32 9.28 14.55
C LEU A 129 -8.92 9.72 15.88
N ARG A 130 -8.58 9.00 16.95
CA ARG A 130 -9.00 9.34 18.30
C ARG A 130 -8.44 10.67 18.75
N ALA A 131 -7.14 10.89 18.60
CA ALA A 131 -6.53 12.15 18.99
C ALA A 131 -7.08 13.32 18.15
N ALA A 132 -7.36 13.07 16.86
CA ALA A 132 -8.06 14.05 16.03
C ALA A 132 -9.49 14.34 16.51
N ALA A 133 -10.21 13.32 17.00
CA ALA A 133 -11.55 13.48 17.55
C ALA A 133 -11.55 14.17 18.93
N ASP A 134 -10.53 13.94 19.75
CA ASP A 134 -10.38 14.59 21.06
C ASP A 134 -10.20 16.12 20.90
N ASP A 135 -9.56 16.56 19.82
CA ASP A 135 -9.43 17.99 19.46
C ASP A 135 -10.72 18.58 18.86
N MET A 136 -11.65 17.73 18.40
CA MET A 136 -12.92 18.15 17.82
C MET A 136 -13.96 18.35 18.92
N ALA A 137 -14.05 19.57 19.44
CA ALA A 137 -15.02 19.94 20.48
C ALA A 137 -16.46 19.55 20.07
N GLY A 138 -16.97 18.47 20.66
CA GLY A 138 -18.36 18.02 20.46
C GLY A 138 -18.57 16.93 19.40
N ARG A 139 -17.52 16.38 18.77
CA ARG A 139 -17.65 15.24 17.84
C ARG A 139 -17.11 13.95 18.47
N THR A 140 -17.86 12.87 18.33
CA THR A 140 -17.40 11.55 18.75
C THR A 140 -16.38 10.99 17.75
N ASN A 141 -15.55 10.04 18.18
CA ASN A 141 -14.63 9.32 17.29
C ASN A 141 -15.37 8.67 16.10
N VAL A 142 -16.52 8.04 16.37
CA VAL A 142 -17.38 7.44 15.34
C VAL A 142 -17.85 8.48 14.32
N ALA A 143 -18.23 9.68 14.76
CA ALA A 143 -18.61 10.76 13.85
C ALA A 143 -17.42 11.22 12.99
N CYS A 144 -16.23 11.32 13.57
CA CYS A 144 -15.00 11.67 12.84
C CYS A 144 -14.64 10.60 11.80
N HIS A 145 -14.78 9.31 12.13
CA HIS A 145 -14.51 8.19 11.21
C HIS A 145 -15.45 8.20 10.01
N LYS A 146 -16.76 8.27 10.27
CA LYS A 146 -17.77 8.35 9.20
C LYS A 146 -17.53 9.54 8.29
N SER A 147 -17.13 10.66 8.86
CA SER A 147 -16.84 11.89 8.12
C SER A 147 -15.57 11.76 7.29
N MET A 148 -14.51 11.11 7.81
CA MET A 148 -13.29 10.81 7.04
C MET A 148 -13.59 9.97 5.80
N LEU A 149 -14.36 8.88 5.94
CA LEU A 149 -14.76 8.04 4.81
C LEU A 149 -15.58 8.82 3.78
N TYR A 150 -16.49 9.66 4.26
CA TYR A 150 -17.28 10.53 3.41
C TYR A 150 -16.40 11.53 2.64
N PHE A 151 -15.47 12.19 3.34
CA PHE A 151 -14.53 13.14 2.76
C PHE A 151 -13.64 12.51 1.69
N VAL A 152 -13.12 11.32 1.96
CA VAL A 152 -12.37 10.50 1.00
C VAL A 152 -13.21 10.20 -0.23
N LYS A 153 -14.44 9.72 -0.04
CA LYS A 153 -15.38 9.40 -1.13
C LYS A 153 -15.70 10.63 -1.97
N LYS A 154 -15.90 11.79 -1.34
CA LYS A 154 -16.17 13.05 -2.03
C LYS A 154 -14.97 13.57 -2.78
N ALA A 155 -13.77 13.48 -2.21
CA ALA A 155 -12.54 13.89 -2.88
C ALA A 155 -12.29 13.14 -4.19
N ILE A 156 -12.78 11.91 -4.30
CA ILE A 156 -12.58 11.03 -5.46
C ILE A 156 -13.84 10.91 -6.34
N GLU A 157 -14.89 11.69 -6.07
CA GLU A 157 -16.18 11.59 -6.78
C GLU A 157 -16.04 11.86 -8.30
N GLY A 158 -15.03 12.65 -8.70
CA GLY A 158 -14.67 12.89 -10.11
C GLY A 158 -13.58 11.97 -10.67
N ALA A 159 -13.04 11.04 -9.89
CA ALA A 159 -12.01 10.10 -10.36
C ALA A 159 -12.62 8.99 -11.23
N PRO A 160 -11.84 8.36 -12.14
CA PRO A 160 -12.29 7.17 -12.86
C PRO A 160 -12.73 6.05 -11.91
N GLY A 161 -13.78 5.31 -12.26
CA GLY A 161 -14.39 4.30 -11.36
C GLY A 161 -13.40 3.25 -10.82
N TRP A 162 -12.40 2.85 -11.61
CA TRP A 162 -11.36 1.93 -11.14
C TRP A 162 -10.49 2.54 -10.02
N ALA A 163 -10.19 3.84 -10.08
CA ALA A 163 -9.42 4.55 -9.06
C ALA A 163 -10.24 4.72 -7.78
N GLN A 164 -11.54 4.98 -7.92
CA GLN A 164 -12.44 5.03 -6.76
C GLN A 164 -12.47 3.70 -6.01
N ILE A 165 -12.58 2.57 -6.74
CA ILE A 165 -12.56 1.22 -6.16
C ILE A 165 -11.22 0.96 -5.46
N GLU A 166 -10.10 1.29 -6.10
CA GLU A 166 -8.76 1.07 -5.55
C GLU A 166 -8.57 1.85 -4.24
N ILE A 167 -8.97 3.12 -4.21
CA ILE A 167 -8.86 4.00 -3.03
C ILE A 167 -9.76 3.50 -1.89
N MET A 168 -11.03 3.18 -2.20
CA MET A 168 -11.96 2.70 -1.17
C MET A 168 -11.53 1.32 -0.62
N HIS A 169 -11.07 0.42 -1.48
CA HIS A 169 -10.54 -0.87 -1.06
C HIS A 169 -9.29 -0.70 -0.18
N PHE A 170 -8.39 0.21 -0.53
CA PHE A 170 -7.23 0.54 0.30
C PHE A 170 -7.65 1.04 1.69
N VAL A 171 -8.61 1.96 1.76
CA VAL A 171 -9.13 2.52 3.01
C VAL A 171 -9.76 1.44 3.89
N SER A 172 -10.58 0.55 3.31
CA SER A 172 -11.15 -0.59 4.03
C SER A 172 -10.08 -1.56 4.53
N GLN A 173 -9.04 -1.85 3.73
CA GLN A 173 -7.92 -2.68 4.16
C GLN A 173 -7.15 -2.05 5.32
N ALA A 174 -6.81 -0.76 5.24
CA ALA A 174 -6.12 -0.04 6.30
C ALA A 174 -6.92 -0.03 7.61
N ALA A 175 -8.24 0.19 7.53
CA ALA A 175 -9.14 0.12 8.68
C ALA A 175 -9.17 -1.30 9.30
N ASN A 176 -9.25 -2.35 8.48
CA ASN A 176 -9.24 -3.73 8.94
C ASN A 176 -7.90 -4.14 9.57
N ASN A 177 -6.78 -3.71 8.99
CA ASN A 177 -5.45 -3.91 9.58
C ASN A 177 -5.35 -3.21 10.95
N ALA A 178 -5.84 -1.98 11.05
CA ALA A 178 -5.87 -1.24 12.32
C ALA A 178 -6.70 -1.98 13.38
N ARG A 179 -7.88 -2.51 13.03
CA ARG A 179 -8.69 -3.36 13.92
C ARG A 179 -7.93 -4.62 14.35
N GLY A 180 -7.27 -5.30 13.40
CA GLY A 180 -6.47 -6.50 13.68
C GLY A 180 -5.33 -6.26 14.67
N ARG A 181 -4.69 -5.09 14.61
CA ARG A 181 -3.64 -4.69 15.58
C ARG A 181 -4.19 -4.53 16.99
N VAL A 182 -5.37 -3.94 17.14
CA VAL A 182 -6.03 -3.77 18.44
C VAL A 182 -6.42 -5.12 19.04
N ILE A 183 -7.02 -6.00 18.25
CA ILE A 183 -7.46 -7.33 18.69
C ILE A 183 -6.25 -8.14 19.16
N SER A 184 -5.15 -8.14 18.39
CA SER A 184 -3.91 -8.82 18.76
C SER A 184 -3.30 -8.25 20.04
N GLY A 185 -3.27 -6.91 20.20
CA GLY A 185 -2.78 -6.28 21.42
C GLY A 185 -3.64 -6.57 22.66
N ARG A 186 -4.97 -6.68 22.49
CA ARG A 186 -5.88 -7.06 23.58
C ARG A 186 -5.77 -8.54 23.94
N ALA A 187 -5.61 -9.42 22.96
CA ALA A 187 -5.41 -10.86 23.19
C ALA A 187 -4.11 -11.16 23.94
N GLU A 188 -3.07 -10.34 23.77
CA GLU A 188 -1.84 -10.43 24.57
C GLU A 188 -2.06 -9.93 26.01
N GLY A 189 -2.87 -8.89 26.22
CA GLY A 189 -3.21 -8.39 27.56
C GLY A 189 -4.21 -9.26 28.34
N GLN A 190 -5.12 -9.94 27.64
CA GLN A 190 -6.25 -10.67 28.26
C GLN A 190 -5.88 -12.11 28.69
N LYS A 191 -4.70 -12.63 28.31
CA LYS A 191 -4.15 -13.89 28.85
C LYS A 191 -3.84 -13.85 30.36
N MET A 192 -3.99 -12.69 31.02
CA MET A 192 -3.75 -12.52 32.45
C MET A 192 -5.02 -12.52 33.34
N GLN A 193 -6.23 -12.47 32.77
CA GLN A 193 -7.45 -12.33 33.56
C GLN A 193 -8.61 -13.08 32.89
N ASP A 194 -8.85 -14.33 33.28
CA ASP A 194 -10.21 -14.88 33.17
C ASP A 194 -10.48 -16.03 34.16
N ASN A 195 -11.47 -15.84 35.03
CA ASN A 195 -12.08 -16.83 35.92
C ASN A 195 -13.51 -16.36 36.28
N GLY A 196 -14.53 -17.14 35.89
CA GLY A 196 -15.95 -17.07 36.32
C GLY A 196 -16.84 -16.13 35.48
N ASP A 197 -18.13 -16.36 35.22
CA ASP A 197 -19.17 -17.26 35.77
C ASP A 197 -20.38 -17.26 34.77
N PRO A 198 -21.14 -18.36 34.54
CA PRO A 198 -22.18 -18.40 33.52
C PRO A 198 -23.59 -18.31 34.10
N SER A 199 -24.26 -17.15 33.97
CA SER A 199 -25.73 -17.10 33.97
C SER A 199 -26.27 -15.79 33.40
N THR A 200 -26.93 -15.84 32.24
CA THR A 200 -27.80 -14.75 31.76
C THR A 200 -28.93 -15.32 30.88
N PRO A 201 -30.20 -14.90 31.08
CA PRO A 201 -31.36 -15.47 30.41
C PRO A 201 -31.65 -14.85 29.03
N ALA A 202 -32.44 -15.58 28.23
CA ALA A 202 -32.70 -15.29 26.82
C ALA A 202 -33.65 -14.09 26.57
N PRO A 203 -33.41 -13.27 25.52
CA PRO A 203 -34.23 -12.12 25.14
C PRO A 203 -35.43 -12.48 24.24
N PRO A 204 -36.44 -11.58 24.14
CA PRO A 204 -37.71 -11.84 23.46
C PRO A 204 -37.63 -11.77 21.92
N ALA A 205 -38.61 -12.37 21.27
CA ALA A 205 -38.67 -12.59 19.82
C ALA A 205 -38.75 -11.28 19.00
N MET A 206 -37.74 -11.06 18.16
CA MET A 206 -37.62 -9.95 17.21
C MET A 206 -38.45 -10.18 15.94
N THR A 207 -38.90 -9.06 15.37
CA THR A 207 -39.52 -8.96 14.04
C THR A 207 -38.57 -9.53 12.98
N ILE A 208 -39.02 -10.57 12.27
CA ILE A 208 -38.19 -11.33 11.32
C ILE A 208 -37.84 -10.42 10.14
N ALA A 209 -36.58 -10.03 10.02
CA ALA A 209 -36.06 -9.36 8.85
C ALA A 209 -36.40 -10.16 7.59
N PRO A 210 -36.74 -9.51 6.46
CA PRO A 210 -37.11 -10.20 5.23
C PRO A 210 -35.98 -11.14 4.81
N THR A 211 -36.22 -12.44 4.93
CA THR A 211 -35.24 -13.47 4.63
C THR A 211 -34.99 -13.50 3.13
N TRP A 212 -33.73 -13.43 2.74
CA TRP A 212 -33.32 -13.61 1.36
C TRP A 212 -33.11 -15.08 1.06
N THR A 213 -33.77 -15.58 0.04
CA THR A 213 -33.59 -16.95 -0.43
C THR A 213 -32.36 -17.03 -1.35
N SER A 214 -31.78 -18.23 -1.47
CA SER A 214 -30.66 -18.46 -2.39
C SER A 214 -31.00 -18.14 -3.85
N GLN A 215 -32.28 -18.24 -4.22
CA GLN A 215 -32.76 -17.87 -5.56
C GLN A 215 -32.77 -16.34 -5.75
N GLU A 216 -33.18 -15.58 -4.73
CA GLU A 216 -33.14 -14.12 -4.75
C GLU A 216 -31.71 -13.59 -4.76
N HIS A 217 -30.77 -14.23 -4.03
CA HIS A 217 -29.34 -13.89 -4.12
C HIS A 217 -28.79 -14.12 -5.52
N LYS A 218 -29.16 -15.23 -6.16
CA LYS A 218 -28.76 -15.52 -7.54
C LYS A 218 -29.39 -14.53 -8.53
N ALA A 219 -30.64 -14.13 -8.30
CA ALA A 219 -31.31 -13.10 -9.08
C ALA A 219 -30.63 -11.74 -8.91
N LEU A 220 -30.24 -11.38 -7.68
CA LEU A 220 -29.52 -10.16 -7.34
C LEU A 220 -28.20 -10.05 -8.09
N LEU A 221 -27.36 -11.08 -8.00
CA LEU A 221 -26.07 -11.10 -8.71
C LEU A 221 -26.27 -11.01 -10.23
N LYS A 222 -27.27 -11.70 -10.79
CA LYS A 222 -27.59 -11.66 -12.23
C LYS A 222 -28.14 -10.31 -12.68
N ALA A 223 -28.96 -9.67 -11.85
CA ALA A 223 -29.51 -8.35 -12.15
C ALA A 223 -28.42 -7.28 -12.08
N VAL A 224 -27.54 -7.33 -11.07
CA VAL A 224 -26.37 -6.43 -10.97
C VAL A 224 -25.42 -6.64 -12.15
N GLU A 225 -25.22 -7.88 -12.60
CA GLU A 225 -24.45 -8.19 -13.80
C GLU A 225 -25.08 -7.60 -15.08
N LYS A 226 -26.41 -7.68 -15.20
CA LYS A 226 -27.15 -7.19 -16.38
C LYS A 226 -27.25 -5.67 -16.43
N HIS A 227 -27.48 -5.02 -15.29
CA HIS A 227 -27.81 -3.60 -15.21
C HIS A 227 -26.63 -2.71 -14.76
N GLY A 228 -25.54 -3.31 -14.28
CA GLY A 228 -24.32 -2.61 -13.86
C GLY A 228 -24.38 -2.03 -12.43
N LEU A 229 -23.24 -2.06 -11.73
CA LEU A 229 -23.11 -1.66 -10.31
C LEU A 229 -23.39 -0.17 -10.00
N PHE A 230 -23.36 0.72 -10.99
CA PHE A 230 -23.15 2.15 -10.73
C PHE A 230 -24.31 3.08 -11.11
N ALA A 231 -25.36 2.59 -11.78
CA ALA A 231 -26.41 3.50 -12.27
C ALA A 231 -27.86 3.00 -12.15
N ASN A 232 -28.09 1.69 -11.97
CA ASN A 232 -29.42 1.12 -12.23
C ASN A 232 -29.96 0.26 -11.07
N TRP A 233 -29.77 0.71 -9.82
CA TRP A 233 -30.21 -0.05 -8.65
C TRP A 233 -31.74 -0.11 -8.51
N VAL A 234 -32.46 0.85 -9.09
CA VAL A 234 -33.94 0.85 -9.13
C VAL A 234 -34.42 -0.32 -10.00
N GLU A 235 -33.82 -0.49 -11.18
CA GLU A 235 -34.13 -1.58 -12.11
C GLU A 235 -33.69 -2.93 -11.54
N ILE A 236 -32.55 -2.98 -10.84
CA ILE A 236 -32.10 -4.20 -10.14
C ILE A 236 -33.11 -4.59 -9.06
N ARG A 237 -33.56 -3.64 -8.23
CA ARG A 237 -34.58 -3.86 -7.21
C ARG A 237 -35.88 -4.36 -7.82
N ASP A 238 -36.36 -3.72 -8.88
CA ASP A 238 -37.62 -4.06 -9.55
C ASP A 238 -37.59 -5.46 -10.20
N VAL A 239 -36.41 -5.98 -10.54
CA VAL A 239 -36.25 -7.33 -11.07
C VAL A 239 -36.08 -8.38 -9.96
N VAL A 240 -35.44 -8.01 -8.86
CA VAL A 240 -34.99 -8.97 -7.84
C VAL A 240 -36.00 -9.09 -6.71
N LYS A 241 -36.40 -7.95 -6.13
CA LYS A 241 -37.30 -7.89 -4.97
C LYS A 241 -37.94 -6.49 -4.88
N PRO A 242 -39.01 -6.24 -5.67
CA PRO A 242 -39.66 -4.91 -5.75
C PRO A 242 -40.21 -4.40 -4.41
N THR A 243 -40.42 -5.30 -3.46
CA THR A 243 -40.93 -4.99 -2.12
C THR A 243 -39.89 -4.39 -1.19
N LEU A 244 -38.61 -4.49 -1.51
CA LEU A 244 -37.51 -3.86 -0.77
C LEU A 244 -37.16 -2.51 -1.37
N ASN A 245 -36.56 -1.63 -0.58
CA ASN A 245 -36.02 -0.38 -1.10
C ASN A 245 -34.65 -0.60 -1.78
N THR A 246 -34.24 0.38 -2.60
CA THR A 246 -33.02 0.31 -3.42
C THR A 246 -31.75 0.13 -2.58
N GLU A 247 -31.69 0.73 -1.39
CA GLU A 247 -30.53 0.64 -0.50
C GLU A 247 -30.46 -0.72 0.23
N GLU A 248 -31.58 -1.37 0.54
CA GLU A 248 -31.62 -2.73 1.10
C GLU A 248 -31.08 -3.76 0.11
N VAL A 249 -31.47 -3.65 -1.17
CA VAL A 249 -30.98 -4.52 -2.24
C VAL A 249 -29.47 -4.33 -2.47
N LYS A 250 -29.00 -3.09 -2.40
CA LYS A 250 -27.58 -2.73 -2.53
C LYS A 250 -26.75 -3.20 -1.33
N ARG A 251 -27.27 -3.06 -0.11
CA ARG A 251 -26.65 -3.57 1.12
C ARG A 251 -26.48 -5.09 1.06
N GLU A 252 -27.52 -5.81 0.63
CA GLU A 252 -27.42 -7.27 0.50
C GLU A 252 -26.42 -7.70 -0.57
N TYR A 253 -26.33 -6.96 -1.68
CA TYR A 253 -25.31 -7.22 -2.70
C TYR A 253 -23.89 -7.03 -2.15
N TRP A 254 -23.64 -5.96 -1.37
CA TRP A 254 -22.34 -5.74 -0.74
C TRP A 254 -22.01 -6.82 0.29
N ARG A 255 -23.00 -7.29 1.06
CA ARG A 255 -22.85 -8.42 1.98
C ARG A 255 -22.44 -9.70 1.25
N LEU A 256 -23.12 -10.05 0.15
CA LEU A 256 -22.77 -11.21 -0.68
C LEU A 256 -21.40 -11.09 -1.35
N SER A 257 -20.99 -9.86 -1.69
CA SER A 257 -19.71 -9.59 -2.35
C SER A 257 -18.52 -9.58 -1.37
N GLY A 258 -18.76 -9.71 -0.06
CA GLY A 258 -17.74 -9.55 0.98
C GLY A 258 -17.20 -8.12 1.09
N LEU A 259 -17.95 -7.14 0.58
CA LEU A 259 -17.60 -5.71 0.58
C LEU A 259 -18.38 -4.91 1.61
N ALA A 260 -19.38 -5.51 2.27
CA ALA A 260 -20.00 -4.91 3.44
C ALA A 260 -19.13 -5.19 4.68
N ASP A 261 -18.79 -4.15 5.43
CA ASP A 261 -18.54 -4.29 6.86
C ASP A 261 -19.88 -4.66 7.52
N ASP A 262 -19.91 -5.76 8.28
CA ASP A 262 -21.08 -6.22 9.05
C ASP A 262 -21.40 -5.21 10.18
N GLU A 263 -21.97 -4.05 9.86
CA GLU A 263 -22.30 -3.00 10.86
C GLU A 263 -23.80 -2.69 11.00
N ASP A 264 -24.70 -3.32 10.24
CA ASP A 264 -26.14 -2.96 10.24
C ASP A 264 -27.09 -4.14 10.57
N SER A 265 -26.87 -4.82 11.70
CA SER A 265 -27.90 -5.64 12.35
C SER A 265 -28.36 -5.07 13.70
N SER A 266 -28.74 -3.78 13.72
CA SER A 266 -29.50 -3.23 14.84
C SER A 266 -30.56 -2.25 14.34
N ASP A 267 -31.72 -2.78 13.96
CA ASP A 267 -32.96 -2.05 14.12
C ASP A 267 -33.45 -2.34 15.54
N ASP A 268 -33.41 -1.33 16.42
CA ASP A 268 -34.57 -1.07 17.26
C ASP A 268 -34.77 0.42 17.48
N LYS A 269 -35.97 0.88 17.10
CA LYS A 269 -36.51 2.21 17.32
C LYS A 269 -37.31 2.18 18.60
N THR A 270 -36.66 2.27 19.75
CA THR A 270 -37.29 2.82 20.95
C THR A 270 -36.24 3.58 21.76
N GLY A 271 -36.51 4.88 21.96
CA GLY A 271 -35.73 5.70 22.87
C GLY A 271 -35.82 5.14 24.29
N GLU A 272 -34.76 5.33 25.07
CA GLU A 272 -34.61 4.90 26.47
C GLU A 272 -34.11 3.46 26.73
N SER A 273 -32.98 3.06 26.13
CA SER A 273 -32.02 2.12 26.78
C SER A 273 -30.63 2.05 26.11
N ALA A 274 -30.16 3.13 25.49
CA ALA A 274 -28.88 3.17 24.77
C ALA A 274 -27.63 3.32 25.67
N SER A 275 -27.49 2.53 26.73
CA SER A 275 -26.29 2.58 27.58
C SER A 275 -25.66 1.23 27.95
N ARG A 276 -26.25 0.08 27.57
CA ARG A 276 -25.66 -1.22 27.92
C ARG A 276 -25.77 -2.26 26.81
N TYR A 277 -24.58 -2.66 26.32
CA TYR A 277 -24.28 -3.84 25.49
C TYR A 277 -24.60 -3.77 23.98
N ILE A 278 -23.70 -3.16 23.20
CA ILE A 278 -22.67 -3.80 22.34
C ILE A 278 -21.62 -2.70 22.03
N GLY A 279 -20.36 -2.96 22.40
CA GLY A 279 -19.37 -1.92 22.73
C GLY A 279 -19.01 -0.92 21.63
N MET A 280 -19.32 0.36 21.89
CA MET A 280 -18.76 1.53 21.19
C MET A 280 -17.22 1.57 21.27
N ASP A 281 -16.61 0.86 22.22
CA ASP A 281 -15.17 0.74 22.44
C ASP A 281 -14.37 0.17 21.24
N LYS A 282 -15.03 -0.42 20.23
CA LYS A 282 -14.34 -1.00 19.06
C LYS A 282 -13.78 0.05 18.08
N TYR A 283 -14.30 1.28 18.07
CA TYR A 283 -13.80 2.35 17.20
C TYR A 283 -12.76 3.26 17.89
N ASP A 284 -12.64 3.15 19.21
CA ASP A 284 -11.77 4.00 20.03
C ASP A 284 -10.26 3.74 19.84
N SER A 285 -9.87 2.90 18.88
CA SER A 285 -8.47 2.50 18.67
C SER A 285 -8.10 2.20 17.22
N LEU A 286 -8.80 2.78 16.24
CA LEU A 286 -8.38 2.74 14.84
C LEU A 286 -7.09 3.57 14.64
N ASN A 287 -5.94 2.94 14.90
CA ASN A 287 -4.63 3.52 14.64
C ASN A 287 -4.10 3.00 13.31
N TRP A 288 -4.09 3.87 12.30
CA TRP A 288 -3.50 3.57 10.99
C TRP A 288 -1.98 3.64 11.10
N SER A 289 -1.25 2.82 10.37
CA SER A 289 0.20 2.97 10.29
C SER A 289 0.57 4.22 9.49
N ARG A 290 1.74 4.79 9.76
CA ARG A 290 2.25 5.94 9.01
C ARG A 290 2.31 5.65 7.51
N GLU A 291 2.71 4.45 7.14
CA GLU A 291 2.80 3.99 5.75
C GLU A 291 1.42 3.89 5.09
N GLU A 292 0.41 3.39 5.81
CA GLU A 292 -0.98 3.33 5.30
C GLU A 292 -1.52 4.74 5.02
N VAL A 293 -1.19 5.70 5.87
CA VAL A 293 -1.66 7.07 5.73
C VAL A 293 -0.92 7.81 4.61
N GLU A 294 0.40 7.67 4.54
CA GLU A 294 1.20 8.18 3.43
C GLU A 294 0.70 7.64 2.09
N ALA A 295 0.33 6.36 2.03
CA ALA A 295 -0.26 5.74 0.85
C ALA A 295 -1.65 6.30 0.50
N LEU A 296 -2.58 6.43 1.47
CA LEU A 296 -3.88 7.05 1.23
C LEU A 296 -3.71 8.46 0.67
N ASN A 297 -2.83 9.26 1.27
CA ASN A 297 -2.56 10.62 0.82
C ASN A 297 -2.03 10.66 -0.60
N LEU A 298 -1.13 9.75 -0.97
CA LEU A 298 -0.61 9.65 -2.33
C LEU A 298 -1.72 9.31 -3.33
N MET A 299 -2.62 8.39 -2.98
CA MET A 299 -3.75 8.03 -3.84
C MET A 299 -4.73 9.20 -3.98
N LEU A 300 -5.06 9.87 -2.88
CA LEU A 300 -5.96 11.04 -2.91
C LEU A 300 -5.33 12.24 -3.62
N MET A 301 -4.01 12.44 -3.55
CA MET A 301 -3.33 13.45 -4.35
C MET A 301 -3.34 13.12 -5.85
N LYS A 302 -3.25 11.83 -6.20
CA LYS A 302 -3.25 11.36 -7.59
C LYS A 302 -4.61 11.50 -8.26
N TYR A 303 -5.69 11.30 -7.51
CA TYR A 303 -7.04 11.17 -8.06
C TYR A 303 -8.06 12.16 -7.49
N GLY A 304 -7.67 12.97 -6.51
CA GLY A 304 -8.51 13.99 -5.90
C GLY A 304 -8.86 15.10 -6.87
N THR A 305 -10.12 15.53 -6.87
CA THR A 305 -10.64 16.58 -7.74
C THR A 305 -9.99 17.93 -7.43
N MET A 306 -8.88 18.28 -8.12
CA MET A 306 -8.47 19.68 -8.20
C MET A 306 -8.89 20.26 -9.56
N GLU A 307 -9.71 21.31 -9.52
CA GLU A 307 -10.09 22.12 -10.69
C GLU A 307 -8.89 22.70 -11.44
N CYS A 308 -7.75 22.92 -10.78
CA CYS A 308 -6.54 23.38 -11.47
C CYS A 308 -6.01 22.36 -12.50
N TRP A 309 -6.21 21.05 -12.29
CA TRP A 309 -5.86 20.04 -13.29
C TRP A 309 -6.87 19.98 -14.43
N LYS A 310 -8.15 20.26 -14.14
CA LYS A 310 -9.21 20.33 -15.16
C LYS A 310 -9.00 21.55 -16.07
N HIS A 311 -8.81 22.74 -15.51
CA HIS A 311 -8.55 23.96 -16.27
C HIS A 311 -7.22 23.93 -17.02
N LEU A 312 -6.13 23.41 -16.42
CA LEU A 312 -4.84 23.32 -17.11
C LEU A 312 -4.86 22.27 -18.23
N ALA A 313 -5.62 21.18 -18.08
CA ALA A 313 -5.82 20.19 -19.13
C ALA A 313 -6.69 20.74 -20.27
N GLU A 314 -7.75 21.48 -19.95
CA GLU A 314 -8.61 22.16 -20.93
C GLU A 314 -7.86 23.29 -21.67
N GLU A 315 -7.14 24.17 -20.96
CA GLU A 315 -6.35 25.28 -21.53
C GLU A 315 -5.27 24.78 -22.48
N LYS A 316 -4.62 23.66 -22.14
CA LYS A 316 -3.57 23.06 -22.96
C LYS A 316 -4.08 22.04 -23.98
N CYS A 317 -5.40 21.90 -24.14
CA CYS A 317 -6.03 20.92 -25.03
C CYS A 317 -5.49 19.49 -24.81
N ILE A 318 -5.13 19.15 -23.57
CA ILE A 318 -4.58 17.84 -23.20
C ILE A 318 -5.77 16.89 -23.07
N LYS A 319 -5.98 16.06 -24.10
CA LYS A 319 -6.87 14.88 -23.99
C LYS A 319 -6.27 13.91 -22.95
N PRO A 320 -7.07 13.21 -22.14
CA PRO A 320 -6.55 12.25 -21.17
C PRO A 320 -5.74 11.17 -21.90
N SER A 321 -4.42 11.28 -21.80
CA SER A 321 -3.41 10.38 -22.35
C SER A 321 -2.15 10.50 -21.48
N PRO A 322 -1.21 9.55 -21.60
CA PRO A 322 -0.76 8.67 -20.54
C PRO A 322 0.13 9.37 -19.49
N LEU A 323 0.35 8.62 -18.41
CA LEU A 323 1.08 8.84 -17.15
C LEU A 323 2.50 9.49 -17.21
N GLU A 324 2.93 10.05 -18.33
CA GLU A 324 4.34 10.37 -18.64
C GLU A 324 4.84 11.69 -18.02
N ASP A 325 4.00 12.72 -17.86
CA ASP A 325 4.48 14.06 -17.44
C ASP A 325 4.76 14.20 -15.93
N LEU A 326 4.28 13.28 -15.09
CA LEU A 326 4.49 13.33 -13.64
C LEU A 326 5.75 12.57 -13.19
N GLN A 327 6.27 11.63 -13.98
CA GLN A 327 7.45 10.84 -13.63
C GLN A 327 8.74 11.67 -13.59
N HIS A 328 8.80 12.74 -14.39
CA HIS A 328 9.95 13.66 -14.41
C HIS A 328 10.07 14.50 -13.12
N LEU A 329 8.99 14.63 -12.35
CA LEU A 329 8.93 15.37 -11.07
C LEU A 329 9.36 14.53 -9.85
N PHE A 330 9.38 13.19 -9.94
CA PHE A 330 9.54 12.28 -8.78
C PHE A 330 10.86 11.50 -8.70
N GLY A 331 11.86 11.82 -9.53
CA GLY A 331 13.28 11.53 -9.25
C GLY A 331 13.61 10.12 -8.72
N GLY A 332 13.18 9.08 -9.44
CA GLY A 332 13.74 7.73 -9.32
C GLY A 332 13.38 6.91 -8.08
N LYS A 333 12.30 7.23 -7.34
CA LYS A 333 11.83 6.41 -6.20
C LYS A 333 10.64 5.50 -6.47
N THR A 334 10.06 5.54 -7.66
CA THR A 334 9.07 4.54 -8.09
C THR A 334 9.39 4.08 -9.51
N ILE A 335 9.90 2.85 -9.58
CA ILE A 335 10.11 2.02 -10.78
C ILE A 335 11.25 2.50 -11.70
N PRO A 336 12.24 1.64 -12.04
CA PRO A 336 13.26 1.96 -13.05
C PRO A 336 12.67 2.04 -14.46
N ILE A 337 13.17 2.99 -15.23
CA ILE A 337 12.71 3.45 -16.56
C ILE A 337 12.91 2.41 -17.68
N ILE A 338 11.95 2.38 -18.61
CA ILE A 338 12.08 1.95 -20.02
C ILE A 338 12.72 3.10 -20.80
N ALA A 339 13.95 2.96 -21.28
CA ALA A 339 14.53 3.93 -22.19
C ALA A 339 14.02 3.67 -23.62
N THR A 340 13.31 4.62 -24.22
CA THR A 340 13.13 4.63 -25.67
C THR A 340 14.33 5.31 -26.33
N PRO A 341 14.97 4.70 -27.34
CA PRO A 341 16.01 5.36 -28.11
C PRO A 341 15.38 6.45 -28.98
N THR A 342 15.61 7.72 -28.60
CA THR A 342 15.35 8.86 -29.47
C THR A 342 16.42 8.94 -30.55
N LYS A 343 16.16 8.34 -31.72
CA LYS A 343 16.74 8.82 -32.97
C LYS A 343 15.70 8.79 -34.09
N LYS A 344 15.45 9.99 -34.64
CA LYS A 344 14.82 10.21 -35.94
C LYS A 344 15.54 9.38 -36.99
N GLY A 345 14.94 8.27 -37.38
CA GLY A 345 15.31 7.46 -38.53
C GLY A 345 14.07 6.69 -38.94
N THR A 346 13.63 6.89 -40.16
CA THR A 346 12.45 6.25 -40.75
C THR A 346 12.63 4.73 -40.71
N ILE A 347 12.02 4.05 -39.72
CA ILE A 347 11.93 2.59 -39.69
C ILE A 347 10.69 2.18 -40.49
N LYS A 348 10.93 1.61 -41.66
CA LYS A 348 9.93 0.85 -42.41
C LYS A 348 9.75 -0.50 -41.71
N ASN A 349 8.51 -0.80 -41.33
CA ASN A 349 7.89 -2.12 -41.07
C ASN A 349 8.60 -3.09 -40.09
N GLY A 350 7.87 -3.42 -39.01
CA GLY A 350 8.00 -4.70 -38.29
C GLY A 350 9.11 -4.77 -37.25
N GLY A 351 8.96 -4.05 -36.14
CA GLY A 351 9.80 -4.26 -34.95
C GLY A 351 9.00 -4.96 -33.85
N ASP A 352 9.28 -6.24 -33.62
CA ASP A 352 8.78 -6.99 -32.47
C ASP A 352 9.17 -6.26 -31.17
N ALA A 353 8.19 -5.95 -30.32
CA ALA A 353 8.46 -5.52 -28.96
C ALA A 353 9.31 -6.59 -28.25
N THR A 354 10.44 -6.17 -27.66
CA THR A 354 11.33 -7.10 -26.97
C THR A 354 10.62 -7.74 -25.77
N PRO A 355 10.84 -9.05 -25.49
CA PRO A 355 10.18 -9.79 -24.40
C PRO A 355 10.39 -9.25 -22.97
N GLU A 356 11.23 -8.23 -22.77
CA GLU A 356 11.62 -7.70 -21.45
C GLU A 356 10.63 -6.69 -20.84
N LEU A 357 9.60 -6.26 -21.58
CA LEU A 357 8.68 -5.21 -21.13
C LEU A 357 7.54 -5.70 -20.21
N TRP A 358 7.30 -7.01 -20.14
CA TRP A 358 6.22 -7.57 -19.33
C TRP A 358 6.72 -7.93 -17.94
N ASP A 359 6.64 -6.97 -17.02
CA ASP A 359 6.96 -7.20 -15.62
C ASP A 359 5.95 -8.16 -14.94
N ILE A 360 6.19 -8.48 -13.67
CA ILE A 360 5.32 -9.38 -12.89
C ILE A 360 3.92 -8.77 -12.72
N ILE A 361 3.84 -7.44 -12.59
CA ILE A 361 2.60 -6.71 -12.31
C ILE A 361 1.67 -6.74 -13.52
N LEU A 362 2.19 -6.46 -14.72
CA LEU A 362 1.41 -6.52 -15.96
C LEU A 362 0.92 -7.93 -16.27
N ARG A 363 1.74 -8.95 -15.99
CA ARG A 363 1.35 -10.36 -16.17
C ARG A 363 0.27 -10.80 -15.20
N ASP A 364 0.32 -10.36 -13.94
CA ASP A 364 -0.73 -10.65 -12.96
C ASP A 364 -2.01 -9.89 -13.26
N ARG A 365 -1.91 -8.66 -13.77
CA ARG A 365 -3.06 -7.88 -14.26
C ARG A 365 -3.72 -8.55 -15.47
N LEU A 366 -2.95 -9.01 -16.45
CA LEU A 366 -3.44 -9.78 -17.60
C LEU A 366 -4.19 -11.04 -17.14
N ARG A 367 -3.62 -11.80 -16.18
CA ARG A 367 -4.29 -12.96 -15.57
C ARG A 367 -5.62 -12.61 -14.95
N PHE A 368 -5.64 -11.56 -14.13
CA PHE A 368 -6.85 -11.14 -13.45
C PHE A 368 -7.95 -10.78 -14.45
N LEU A 369 -7.63 -10.00 -15.49
CA LEU A 369 -8.59 -9.57 -16.50
C LEU A 369 -9.15 -10.74 -17.31
N ILE A 370 -8.30 -11.69 -17.71
CA ILE A 370 -8.75 -12.88 -18.45
C ILE A 370 -9.59 -13.78 -17.56
N GLU A 371 -9.17 -14.08 -16.34
CA GLU A 371 -9.93 -14.89 -15.38
C GLU A 371 -11.29 -14.26 -15.06
N HIS A 372 -11.32 -12.93 -14.94
CA HIS A 372 -12.57 -12.18 -14.79
C HIS A 372 -13.49 -12.38 -16.00
N GLN A 373 -12.98 -12.32 -17.23
CA GLN A 373 -13.76 -12.61 -18.43
C GLN A 373 -14.23 -14.08 -18.50
N ARG A 374 -13.39 -15.05 -18.10
CA ARG A 374 -13.75 -16.48 -18.03
C ARG A 374 -14.96 -16.71 -17.13
N ARG A 375 -14.94 -16.09 -15.95
CA ARG A 375 -16.03 -16.18 -14.97
C ARG A 375 -17.33 -15.59 -15.50
N ARG A 376 -17.26 -14.44 -16.18
CA ARG A 376 -18.42 -13.79 -16.81
C ARG A 376 -19.03 -14.65 -17.92
N ALA A 377 -18.20 -15.23 -18.78
CA ALA A 377 -18.64 -16.06 -19.89
C ALA A 377 -19.13 -17.45 -19.43
N LYS A 378 -18.89 -17.85 -18.17
CA LYS A 378 -19.05 -19.23 -17.66
C LYS A 378 -18.41 -20.26 -18.58
N ALA A 379 -17.34 -19.86 -19.24
CA ALA A 379 -16.72 -20.65 -20.28
C ALA A 379 -15.78 -21.69 -19.67
N PRO A 380 -15.56 -22.83 -20.34
CA PRO A 380 -14.56 -23.80 -19.94
C PRO A 380 -13.18 -23.16 -19.79
N ALA A 381 -12.36 -23.68 -18.88
CA ALA A 381 -11.02 -23.15 -18.60
C ALA A 381 -10.10 -23.10 -19.84
N ASP A 382 -10.41 -23.89 -20.87
CA ASP A 382 -9.55 -24.11 -22.03
C ASP A 382 -10.03 -23.36 -23.30
N SER A 383 -11.17 -22.66 -23.25
CA SER A 383 -11.64 -21.87 -24.39
C SER A 383 -11.00 -20.47 -24.38
N GLU A 384 -10.58 -19.98 -25.55
CA GLU A 384 -10.09 -18.61 -25.73
C GLU A 384 -11.08 -17.72 -26.51
N ASP A 385 -12.12 -18.32 -27.10
CA ASP A 385 -13.07 -17.65 -28.01
C ASP A 385 -13.90 -16.55 -27.34
N PHE A 386 -13.98 -16.57 -26.00
CA PHE A 386 -14.75 -15.61 -25.22
C PHE A 386 -13.89 -14.48 -24.63
N ILE A 387 -12.57 -14.50 -24.83
CA ILE A 387 -11.69 -13.46 -24.30
C ILE A 387 -11.73 -12.26 -25.25
N ASP A 388 -12.32 -11.15 -24.79
CA ASP A 388 -12.22 -9.85 -25.46
C ASP A 388 -10.80 -9.29 -25.23
N TRP A 389 -9.92 -9.60 -26.17
CA TRP A 389 -8.53 -9.18 -26.15
C TRP A 389 -8.35 -7.68 -26.36
N ALA A 390 -9.29 -7.01 -27.05
CA ALA A 390 -9.28 -5.56 -27.23
C ALA A 390 -9.59 -4.87 -25.90
N TRP A 391 -10.65 -5.29 -25.22
CA TRP A 391 -10.98 -4.84 -23.88
C TRP A 391 -9.84 -5.10 -22.90
N THR A 392 -9.21 -6.28 -22.99
CA THR A 392 -8.07 -6.64 -22.12
C THR A 392 -6.88 -5.70 -22.31
N ALA A 393 -6.49 -5.43 -23.56
CA ALA A 393 -5.39 -4.53 -23.88
C ALA A 393 -5.63 -3.11 -23.33
N ASP A 394 -6.83 -2.57 -23.54
CA ASP A 394 -7.25 -1.27 -23.00
C ASP A 394 -7.17 -1.22 -21.47
N HIS A 395 -7.47 -2.34 -20.80
CA HIS A 395 -7.48 -2.43 -19.34
C HIS A 395 -6.13 -2.78 -18.72
N ILE A 396 -5.14 -3.22 -19.49
CA ILE A 396 -3.78 -3.44 -18.99
C ILE A 396 -3.04 -2.12 -18.90
N GLY A 397 -3.09 -1.31 -19.95
CA GLY A 397 -2.50 0.02 -19.95
C GLY A 397 -2.24 0.56 -21.35
N PRO A 398 -1.99 1.88 -21.45
CA PRO A 398 -1.68 2.52 -22.71
C PRO A 398 -0.42 1.93 -23.34
N GLY A 399 -0.47 1.70 -24.66
CA GLY A 399 0.66 1.16 -25.43
C GLY A 399 0.75 -0.37 -25.46
N VAL A 400 -0.10 -1.09 -24.74
CA VAL A 400 -0.20 -2.55 -24.83
C VAL A 400 -1.14 -2.92 -25.97
N MET A 401 -0.66 -3.69 -26.95
CA MET A 401 -1.47 -4.13 -28.09
C MET A 401 -2.18 -5.45 -27.79
N VAL A 402 -3.26 -5.71 -28.51
CA VAL A 402 -4.04 -6.96 -28.47
C VAL A 402 -3.13 -8.19 -28.67
N ASP A 403 -2.20 -8.10 -29.61
CA ASP A 403 -1.27 -9.19 -29.92
C ASP A 403 -0.26 -9.43 -28.80
N ASP A 404 0.15 -8.39 -28.06
CA ASP A 404 1.03 -8.54 -26.90
C ASP A 404 0.32 -9.30 -25.78
N CYS A 405 -0.95 -8.97 -25.51
CA CYS A 405 -1.78 -9.68 -24.55
C CYS A 405 -1.91 -11.17 -24.90
N ARG A 406 -2.18 -11.49 -26.17
CA ARG A 406 -2.29 -12.87 -26.65
C ARG A 406 -0.97 -13.63 -26.52
N LYS A 407 0.12 -13.03 -27.00
CA LYS A 407 1.47 -13.62 -26.92
C LYS A 407 1.86 -13.92 -25.47
N GLN A 408 1.61 -12.97 -24.57
CA GLN A 408 1.97 -13.11 -23.15
C GLN A 408 1.06 -14.06 -22.41
N TRP A 409 -0.23 -14.11 -22.76
CA TRP A 409 -1.13 -15.13 -22.24
C TRP A 409 -0.69 -16.53 -22.65
N GLY A 410 -0.33 -16.73 -23.92
CA GLY A 410 0.24 -18.00 -24.39
C GLY A 410 1.49 -18.41 -23.60
N MET A 411 2.37 -17.45 -23.29
CA MET A 411 3.53 -17.73 -22.43
C MET A 411 3.12 -18.09 -20.99
N ILE A 412 2.16 -17.36 -20.41
CA ILE A 412 1.63 -17.62 -19.06
C ILE A 412 0.97 -19.00 -18.97
N ASP A 413 0.19 -19.38 -19.98
CA ASP A 413 -0.59 -20.62 -20.02
C ASP A 413 0.28 -21.84 -20.34
N GLN A 414 1.28 -21.69 -21.22
CA GLN A 414 2.32 -22.70 -21.40
C GLN A 414 3.10 -22.93 -20.11
N THR A 415 3.33 -21.87 -19.32
CA THR A 415 3.91 -22.02 -17.97
C THR A 415 2.95 -22.74 -17.03
N ARG A 416 1.62 -22.60 -17.21
CA ARG A 416 0.59 -23.27 -16.40
C ARG A 416 0.49 -24.77 -16.69
N SER A 417 0.69 -25.19 -17.94
CA SER A 417 0.71 -26.61 -18.33
C SER A 417 1.85 -27.41 -17.69
N VAL A 418 2.98 -26.74 -17.35
CA VAL A 418 4.11 -27.37 -16.63
C VAL A 418 4.09 -27.07 -15.12
N VAL A 419 3.27 -26.12 -14.67
CA VAL A 419 3.15 -25.74 -13.25
C VAL A 419 1.81 -26.21 -12.72
N THR A 420 1.80 -27.45 -12.22
CA THR A 420 0.87 -27.92 -11.19
C THR A 420 0.59 -26.77 -10.22
N ILE A 421 -0.70 -26.50 -9.98
CA ILE A 421 -1.25 -25.67 -8.89
C ILE A 421 -0.22 -25.62 -7.75
N ARG A 422 0.33 -24.44 -7.44
CA ARG A 422 1.33 -24.30 -6.37
C ARG A 422 0.68 -24.76 -5.07
N LYS A 423 0.84 -26.05 -4.76
CA LYS A 423 0.74 -26.57 -3.41
C LYS A 423 1.52 -25.59 -2.52
N PRO A 424 1.02 -25.26 -1.33
CA PRO A 424 1.75 -24.44 -0.36
C PRO A 424 3.20 -24.92 -0.34
N ALA A 425 4.15 -23.98 -0.38
CA ALA A 425 5.57 -24.30 -0.57
C ALA A 425 5.94 -25.49 0.29
N GLN A 426 6.17 -26.64 -0.35
CA GLN A 426 6.32 -27.92 0.35
C GLN A 426 7.42 -27.72 1.39
N THR A 427 7.10 -27.96 2.66
CA THR A 427 8.08 -27.84 3.74
C THR A 427 9.26 -28.77 3.44
N TRP A 428 10.47 -28.32 3.74
CA TRP A 428 11.65 -29.15 3.55
C TRP A 428 11.69 -30.19 4.66
N THR A 429 11.69 -31.45 4.28
CA THR A 429 11.84 -32.60 5.17
C THR A 429 13.31 -32.77 5.57
N GLN A 430 13.56 -33.46 6.68
CA GLN A 430 14.93 -33.73 7.15
C GLN A 430 15.72 -34.57 6.14
N GLU A 431 15.07 -35.51 5.47
CA GLU A 431 15.68 -36.34 4.42
C GLU A 431 16.15 -35.49 3.24
N GLU A 432 15.34 -34.52 2.79
CA GLU A 432 15.72 -33.62 1.70
C GLU A 432 16.88 -32.69 2.09
N LEU A 433 16.93 -32.30 3.36
CA LEU A 433 18.02 -31.51 3.91
C LEU A 433 19.33 -32.32 3.93
N HIS A 434 19.28 -33.56 4.38
CA HIS A 434 20.43 -34.47 4.36
C HIS A 434 20.89 -34.78 2.92
N ALA A 435 19.95 -34.99 2.00
CA ALA A 435 20.22 -35.17 0.58
C ALA A 435 20.86 -33.92 -0.04
N LEU A 436 20.39 -32.73 0.32
CA LEU A 436 20.99 -31.46 -0.11
C LEU A 436 22.41 -31.31 0.40
N ALA A 437 22.65 -31.62 1.67
CA ALA A 437 23.98 -31.55 2.27
C ALA A 437 24.96 -32.51 1.58
N SER A 438 24.56 -33.77 1.44
CA SER A 438 25.34 -34.81 0.76
C SER A 438 25.66 -34.43 -0.69
N ALA A 439 24.68 -33.89 -1.42
CA ALA A 439 24.85 -33.44 -2.79
C ALA A 439 25.86 -32.30 -2.89
N ILE A 440 25.77 -31.29 -2.02
CA ILE A 440 26.72 -30.18 -2.02
C ILE A 440 28.13 -30.66 -1.71
N THR A 441 28.31 -31.59 -0.78
CA THR A 441 29.63 -32.19 -0.47
C THR A 441 30.21 -32.98 -1.64
N THR A 442 29.38 -33.70 -2.39
CA THR A 442 29.88 -34.59 -3.45
C THR A 442 30.11 -33.86 -4.77
N ILE A 443 29.22 -32.95 -5.16
CA ILE A 443 29.22 -32.32 -6.49
C ILE A 443 29.36 -30.79 -6.45
N GLY A 444 29.49 -30.19 -5.27
CA GLY A 444 29.59 -28.74 -5.08
C GLY A 444 28.29 -28.00 -5.39
N LYS A 445 28.36 -26.68 -5.60
CA LYS A 445 27.20 -25.80 -5.90
C LYS A 445 26.62 -25.94 -7.31
N ARG A 446 26.58 -27.15 -7.86
CA ARG A 446 26.06 -27.45 -9.21
C ARG A 446 24.55 -27.74 -9.15
N TRP A 447 23.75 -26.70 -8.94
CA TRP A 447 22.31 -26.80 -8.61
C TRP A 447 21.48 -27.64 -9.58
N VAL A 448 21.77 -27.56 -10.89
CA VAL A 448 21.07 -28.34 -11.91
C VAL A 448 21.33 -29.83 -11.71
N ARG A 449 22.57 -30.19 -11.39
CA ARG A 449 22.99 -31.57 -11.13
C ARG A 449 22.48 -32.08 -9.79
N ILE A 450 22.52 -31.25 -8.74
CA ILE A 450 21.91 -31.57 -7.43
C ILE A 450 20.42 -31.88 -7.60
N ARG A 451 19.70 -31.06 -8.38
CA ARG A 451 18.30 -31.34 -8.71
C ARG A 451 18.16 -32.67 -9.43
N ALA A 452 18.94 -32.90 -10.49
CA ALA A 452 18.80 -34.10 -11.31
C ALA A 452 19.08 -35.40 -10.53
N GLU A 453 20.09 -35.41 -9.66
CA GLU A 453 20.59 -36.62 -9.01
C GLU A 453 20.05 -36.83 -7.59
N TYR A 454 19.77 -35.76 -6.83
CA TYR A 454 19.43 -35.86 -5.40
C TYR A 454 18.03 -35.34 -5.05
N LEU A 455 17.55 -34.29 -5.73
CA LEU A 455 16.29 -33.62 -5.38
C LEU A 455 15.43 -33.35 -6.64
N PRO A 456 15.02 -34.39 -7.39
CA PRO A 456 14.35 -34.22 -8.69
C PRO A 456 13.00 -33.51 -8.58
N HIS A 457 12.34 -33.65 -7.44
CA HIS A 457 11.05 -33.02 -7.12
C HIS A 457 11.15 -31.56 -6.67
N ARG A 458 12.37 -31.04 -6.44
CA ARG A 458 12.58 -29.63 -6.08
C ARG A 458 13.09 -28.83 -7.28
N SER A 459 12.68 -27.57 -7.37
CA SER A 459 13.25 -26.65 -8.36
C SER A 459 14.66 -26.22 -7.94
N THR A 460 15.51 -25.90 -8.93
CA THR A 460 16.87 -25.40 -8.67
C THR A 460 16.87 -24.13 -7.84
N ASP A 461 15.85 -23.28 -7.99
CA ASP A 461 15.70 -22.05 -7.22
C ASP A 461 15.28 -22.33 -5.77
N SER A 462 14.41 -23.32 -5.54
CA SER A 462 14.05 -23.78 -4.19
C SER A 462 15.29 -24.29 -3.47
N ILE A 463 16.11 -25.11 -4.15
CA ILE A 463 17.37 -25.65 -3.62
C ILE A 463 18.34 -24.50 -3.27
N ARG A 464 18.58 -23.57 -4.21
CA ARG A 464 19.43 -22.39 -3.98
C ARG A 464 18.96 -21.51 -2.84
N ARG A 465 17.63 -21.28 -2.74
CA ARG A 465 17.05 -20.47 -1.68
C ARG A 465 17.20 -21.16 -0.33
N LYS A 466 16.91 -22.45 -0.23
CA LYS A 466 17.03 -23.19 1.03
C LYS A 466 18.47 -23.20 1.52
N TYR A 467 19.42 -23.47 0.64
CA TYR A 467 20.84 -23.39 0.96
C TYR A 467 21.24 -22.00 1.48
N ARG A 468 20.80 -20.91 0.82
CA ARG A 468 21.07 -19.53 1.27
C ARG A 468 20.51 -19.27 2.67
N LEU A 469 19.24 -19.59 2.91
CA LEU A 469 18.61 -19.42 4.22
C LEU A 469 19.35 -20.21 5.31
N PHE A 470 19.78 -21.43 4.96
CA PHE A 470 20.55 -22.29 5.85
C PHE A 470 21.89 -21.65 6.26
N MET A 471 22.57 -21.01 5.31
CA MET A 471 23.85 -20.31 5.55
C MET A 471 23.69 -18.95 6.23
N SER A 472 22.66 -18.17 5.87
CA SER A 472 22.56 -16.75 6.27
C SER A 472 21.87 -16.53 7.61
N GLU A 473 20.87 -17.33 7.96
CA GLU A 473 20.03 -17.05 9.13
C GLU A 473 20.44 -17.88 10.34
N ARG A 474 20.77 -19.15 10.14
CA ARG A 474 20.91 -20.09 11.26
C ARG A 474 22.26 -20.07 11.94
N LYS A 475 23.36 -19.99 11.17
CA LYS A 475 24.70 -19.95 11.77
C LYS A 475 24.91 -18.69 12.62
N PRO A 476 24.66 -17.46 12.11
CA PRO A 476 24.87 -16.27 12.93
C PRO A 476 23.93 -16.21 14.13
N ALA A 477 22.67 -16.63 13.99
CA ALA A 477 21.71 -16.64 15.09
C ALA A 477 22.11 -17.61 16.21
N LEU A 478 22.68 -18.76 15.85
CA LEU A 478 23.13 -19.76 16.82
C LEU A 478 24.44 -19.35 17.49
N GLU A 479 25.40 -18.84 16.73
CA GLU A 479 26.62 -18.25 17.30
C GLU A 479 26.28 -17.12 18.28
N GLU A 480 25.33 -16.27 17.92
CA GLU A 480 24.86 -15.17 18.76
C GLU A 480 24.14 -15.66 20.02
N SER A 481 23.35 -16.75 19.92
CA SER A 481 22.74 -17.37 21.10
C SER A 481 23.80 -17.89 22.07
N ILE A 482 24.84 -18.53 21.55
CA ILE A 482 25.93 -19.08 22.39
C ILE A 482 26.76 -17.95 23.00
N ARG A 483 27.04 -16.86 22.26
CA ARG A 483 27.66 -15.65 22.81
C ARG A 483 26.82 -15.02 23.92
N ARG A 484 25.49 -15.01 23.77
CA ARG A 484 24.59 -14.49 24.80
C ARG A 484 24.65 -15.29 26.10
N ASP A 485 24.68 -16.62 26.00
CA ASP A 485 24.63 -17.51 27.17
C ASP A 485 26.00 -17.68 27.86
N HIS A 486 27.10 -17.50 27.12
CA HIS A 486 28.44 -17.85 27.60
C HIS A 486 29.49 -16.74 27.44
N GLY A 487 29.10 -15.56 26.95
CA GLY A 487 29.99 -14.42 26.71
C GLY A 487 30.92 -14.61 25.49
N ASP A 488 31.76 -13.61 25.24
CA ASP A 488 32.68 -13.57 24.09
C ASP A 488 33.98 -14.37 24.27
N ASN A 489 33.99 -15.42 25.10
CA ASN A 489 35.18 -16.25 25.29
C ASN A 489 35.37 -17.18 24.08
N PRO A 490 36.42 -17.01 23.25
CA PRO A 490 36.57 -17.76 22.00
C PRO A 490 36.81 -19.25 22.22
N VAL A 491 37.47 -19.63 23.32
CA VAL A 491 37.75 -21.04 23.66
C VAL A 491 36.46 -21.76 24.06
N LEU A 492 35.63 -21.09 24.88
CA LEU A 492 34.36 -21.64 25.33
C LEU A 492 33.35 -21.71 24.18
N LEU A 493 33.31 -20.69 23.32
CA LEU A 493 32.50 -20.69 22.10
C LEU A 493 32.88 -21.89 21.23
N GLN A 494 34.17 -22.10 20.96
CA GLN A 494 34.63 -23.22 20.14
C GLN A 494 34.32 -24.58 20.76
N GLN A 495 34.42 -24.72 22.09
CA GLN A 495 34.02 -25.94 22.79
C GLN A 495 32.51 -26.19 22.67
N LYS A 496 31.69 -25.15 22.90
CA LYS A 496 30.23 -25.25 22.80
C LYS A 496 29.77 -25.56 21.39
N LEU A 497 30.40 -24.98 20.36
CA LEU A 497 30.12 -25.34 18.97
C LEU A 497 30.41 -26.82 18.68
N LYS A 498 31.48 -27.40 19.24
CA LYS A 498 31.78 -28.83 19.11
C LYS A 498 30.76 -29.71 19.86
N GLU A 499 30.35 -29.31 21.06
CA GLU A 499 29.29 -29.99 21.82
C GLU A 499 27.95 -29.94 21.08
N LEU A 500 27.63 -28.81 20.44
CA LEU A 500 26.44 -28.66 19.63
C LEU A 500 26.51 -29.46 18.33
N GLU A 501 27.69 -29.53 17.70
CA GLU A 501 27.92 -30.38 16.52
C GLU A 501 27.72 -31.87 16.87
N ALA A 502 28.06 -32.29 18.08
CA ALA A 502 27.85 -33.67 18.52
C ALA A 502 26.41 -33.98 18.95
N SER A 503 25.67 -32.99 19.47
CA SER A 503 24.34 -33.18 20.06
C SER A 503 23.16 -32.75 19.18
N ASN A 504 23.42 -31.90 18.17
CA ASN A 504 22.39 -31.36 17.28
C ASN A 504 22.72 -31.71 15.82
N GLU A 505 22.00 -32.70 15.28
CA GLU A 505 22.14 -33.20 13.91
C GLU A 505 21.99 -32.09 12.86
N GLU A 506 21.12 -31.11 13.10
CA GLU A 506 20.91 -29.99 12.18
C GLU A 506 22.13 -29.07 12.13
N TYR A 507 22.79 -28.85 13.27
CA TYR A 507 24.02 -28.06 13.34
C TYR A 507 25.22 -28.81 12.77
N ALA A 508 25.30 -30.12 13.01
CA ALA A 508 26.29 -30.98 12.38
C ALA A 508 26.24 -30.87 10.84
N MET A 509 25.02 -30.84 10.28
CA MET A 509 24.81 -30.66 8.85
C MET A 509 25.25 -29.27 8.35
N ILE A 510 25.05 -28.20 9.13
CA ILE A 510 25.58 -26.86 8.81
C ILE A 510 27.10 -26.90 8.71
N MET A 511 27.77 -27.46 9.72
CA MET A 511 29.24 -27.49 9.77
C MET A 511 29.84 -28.37 8.66
N GLN A 512 29.19 -29.48 8.32
CA GLN A 512 29.58 -30.31 7.17
C GLN A 512 29.43 -29.55 5.85
N LEU A 513 28.34 -28.80 5.68
CA LEU A 513 28.13 -27.96 4.52
C LEU A 513 29.21 -26.88 4.38
N GLU A 514 29.68 -26.29 5.47
CA GLU A 514 30.76 -25.29 5.43
C GLU A 514 32.10 -25.89 5.05
N ARG A 515 32.48 -27.02 5.65
CA ARG A 515 33.72 -27.74 5.30
C ARG A 515 33.75 -28.12 3.81
N ALA A 516 32.59 -28.48 3.26
CA ALA A 516 32.43 -28.77 1.84
C ALA A 516 32.57 -27.54 0.91
N LEU A 517 32.55 -26.32 1.44
CA LEU A 517 32.77 -25.08 0.67
C LEU A 517 34.20 -24.60 0.71
N GLU A 518 34.90 -24.94 1.79
CA GLU A 518 36.31 -24.61 2.00
C GLU A 518 37.25 -25.60 1.29
N SER A 519 36.74 -26.78 0.91
CA SER A 519 37.39 -27.76 0.05
C SER A 519 37.03 -27.57 -1.43
#